data_AF-D1JEW5-F1
#
_entry.id   AF-D1JEW5-F1
#
_cell.length_a   1.000
_cell.length_b   1.000
_cell.length_c   1.000
_cell.angle_alpha   90.00
_cell.angle_beta   90.00
_cell.angle_gamma   90.00
#
_symmetry.space_group_name_H-M   'P 1'
#
loop_
_entity.id
_entity.type
_entity.pdbx_description
1 polymer ?
#
loop_
_entity_poly.entity_id
_entity_poly.type
_entity_poly.pdbx_seq_one_letter_code
_entity_poly.pdbx_strand_id
1 'polypeptide(L)'
;MTTNRITESAIENLAIELLEKQGYQYIYAPDIAPDSETPERTSFDEVLLLERLRKAVGRINPSIPADVREDAIKQILRLNSPELIANNEAFHRMLTEGIKVSYRKDGADRGDLVWLLDFKDPQNNDFLVSNQFTVLENEENKRPDVILFVNGLPLVVIELKNPADENATVKSAYKQLQTYKQAIPGLFSYNGFMVVSDGLEAKAGSLSAGFSRFMAWKSSDGKTVASARIGQLETLTKGMLNKRTLLDIIRHFIVFDKSAKLTPSLNPSQQEGGHYRGGMSFTGMIKRVRDLRKKQTAAENVFWELVRNKKLLGLKFRRQHQIGHYIVDFYCHSERLIIELDGEVHNTPEQKKKDGIRDKYLRSLGNKILRFNNAELFENTENVLKVIEKSLSPTGRDGREGGITTVTTIKKLASYHQYYAVNKAVESTLRASGYLVNNKNGFKVTERPESYGLTSVDAQPAGDRKGGVVWHTQGSGKSLSMVFFTGKIVLVMDNPTILVITDRNDLDDQLFDTFAASKQLLRQDPIQAESRDHLKELLNVASGGVVFTTIQKFQPEEGNVYPKLSDRRNIIVIADEAHRTQYGFKAKTIDAKDEQGNVIGKKIVYGFAKYTRDALPNATYLGFTGTPIEKNRC
;
A
#
# COMPACT_ATOMS: atom_id res chain seq x y z
N MET A 1 18.71 -38.06 35.44
CA MET A 1 17.90 -36.93 34.92
C MET A 1 18.23 -36.77 33.45
N THR A 2 17.41 -37.33 32.57
CA THR A 2 17.53 -37.16 31.12
C THR A 2 17.11 -35.73 30.79
N THR A 3 18.04 -34.95 30.25
CA THR A 3 17.78 -33.63 29.69
C THR A 3 16.87 -33.79 28.48
N ASN A 4 15.58 -33.50 28.65
CA ASN A 4 14.63 -33.41 27.54
C ASN A 4 15.10 -32.29 26.60
N ARG A 5 15.88 -32.65 25.57
CA ARG A 5 16.21 -31.74 24.47
C ARG A 5 14.91 -31.43 23.73
N ILE A 6 14.56 -30.15 23.65
CA ILE A 6 13.46 -29.70 22.78
C ILE A 6 13.83 -30.10 21.34
N THR A 7 12.91 -30.77 20.64
CA THR A 7 13.08 -31.20 19.24
C THR A 7 12.20 -30.33 18.33
N GLU A 8 12.48 -30.33 17.02
CA GLU A 8 11.64 -29.65 16.01
C GLU A 8 10.20 -30.18 16.05
N SER A 9 10.03 -31.51 16.17
CA SER A 9 8.72 -32.15 16.34
C SER A 9 7.97 -31.69 17.60
N ALA A 10 8.68 -31.33 18.67
CA ALA A 10 8.03 -30.78 19.87
C ALA A 10 7.46 -29.37 19.62
N ILE A 11 8.14 -28.55 18.81
CA ILE A 11 7.65 -27.22 18.43
C ILE A 11 6.49 -27.34 17.43
N GLU A 12 6.54 -28.29 16.50
CA GLU A 12 5.46 -28.61 15.57
C GLU A 12 4.19 -29.02 16.33
N ASN A 13 4.31 -29.98 17.26
CA ASN A 13 3.20 -30.40 18.11
C ASN A 13 2.66 -29.24 18.97
N LEU A 14 3.54 -28.40 19.53
CA LEU A 14 3.11 -27.20 20.26
C LEU A 14 2.30 -26.25 19.36
N ALA A 15 2.72 -26.03 18.12
CA ALA A 15 1.99 -25.17 17.18
C ALA A 15 0.59 -25.72 16.88
N ILE A 16 0.50 -27.04 16.62
CA ILE A 16 -0.76 -27.75 16.38
C ILE A 16 -1.68 -27.64 17.60
N GLU A 17 -1.20 -27.97 18.80
CA GLU A 17 -1.99 -27.90 20.04
C GLU A 17 -2.52 -26.49 20.30
N LEU A 18 -1.72 -25.45 20.04
CA LEU A 18 -2.13 -24.06 20.18
C LEU A 18 -3.26 -23.71 19.20
N LEU A 19 -3.21 -24.21 17.97
CA LEU A 19 -4.23 -24.00 16.94
C LEU A 19 -5.52 -24.79 17.23
N GLU A 20 -5.41 -26.05 17.68
CA GLU A 20 -6.56 -26.84 18.12
C GLU A 20 -7.30 -26.16 19.28
N LYS A 21 -6.57 -25.56 20.23
CA LYS A 21 -7.16 -24.73 21.30
C LYS A 21 -7.88 -23.48 20.77
N GLN A 22 -7.59 -23.02 19.55
CA GLN A 22 -8.34 -21.97 18.85
C GLN A 22 -9.51 -22.52 18.01
N GLY A 23 -9.74 -23.84 18.05
CA GLY A 23 -10.80 -24.55 17.35
C GLY A 23 -10.47 -24.95 15.91
N TYR A 24 -9.19 -25.02 15.53
CA TYR A 24 -8.79 -25.64 14.27
C TYR A 24 -8.94 -27.16 14.38
N GLN A 25 -9.38 -27.80 13.31
CA GLN A 25 -9.25 -29.26 13.17
C GLN A 25 -7.80 -29.59 12.84
N TYR A 26 -7.26 -30.65 13.41
CA TYR A 26 -5.94 -31.17 13.05
C TYR A 26 -6.07 -32.34 12.08
N ILE A 27 -5.17 -32.41 11.10
CA ILE A 27 -4.97 -33.59 10.27
C ILE A 27 -3.50 -33.82 9.94
N TYR A 28 -3.04 -35.06 10.07
CA TYR A 28 -1.71 -35.45 9.61
C TYR A 28 -1.73 -35.59 8.09
N ALA A 29 -0.99 -34.76 7.36
CA ALA A 29 -1.13 -34.71 5.90
C ALA A 29 -0.87 -36.05 5.17
N PRO A 30 0.03 -36.93 5.64
CA PRO A 30 0.18 -38.26 5.06
C PRO A 30 -1.09 -39.13 5.10
N ASP A 31 -2.00 -38.92 6.05
CA ASP A 31 -3.26 -39.69 6.14
C ASP A 31 -4.29 -39.27 5.07
N ILE A 32 -4.05 -38.14 4.41
CA ILE A 32 -4.88 -37.61 3.31
C ILE A 32 -4.11 -37.49 2.00
N ALA A 33 -2.91 -38.07 1.94
CA ALA A 33 -2.09 -38.08 0.74
C ALA A 33 -2.73 -38.96 -0.36
N PRO A 34 -2.40 -38.74 -1.64
CA PRO A 34 -2.97 -39.51 -2.76
C PRO A 34 -2.80 -41.03 -2.65
N ASP A 35 -1.74 -41.48 -1.97
CA ASP A 35 -1.36 -42.88 -1.75
C ASP A 35 -1.79 -43.42 -0.37
N SER A 36 -2.59 -42.66 0.38
CA SER A 36 -3.13 -43.06 1.68
C SER A 36 -4.41 -43.90 1.58
N GLU A 37 -4.87 -44.44 2.71
CA GLU A 37 -6.16 -45.16 2.79
C GLU A 37 -7.37 -44.21 2.65
N THR A 38 -7.21 -42.93 3.02
CA THR A 38 -8.29 -41.92 3.03
C THR A 38 -7.88 -40.65 2.28
N PRO A 39 -7.58 -40.72 0.97
CA PRO A 39 -7.05 -39.60 0.22
C PRO A 39 -8.06 -38.44 0.13
N GLU A 40 -7.62 -37.22 0.43
CA GLU A 40 -8.38 -35.99 0.12
C GLU A 40 -7.86 -35.27 -1.13
N ARG A 41 -6.83 -35.84 -1.78
CA ARG A 41 -6.18 -35.33 -2.99
C ARG A 41 -5.97 -36.46 -3.99
N THR A 42 -6.04 -36.15 -5.28
CA THR A 42 -5.84 -37.13 -6.35
C THR A 42 -4.37 -37.27 -6.76
N SER A 43 -3.55 -36.25 -6.48
CA SER A 43 -2.13 -36.22 -6.82
C SER A 43 -1.34 -35.29 -5.88
N PHE A 44 0.00 -35.45 -5.86
CA PHE A 44 0.87 -34.71 -4.93
C PHE A 44 1.10 -33.25 -5.34
N ASP A 45 0.80 -32.87 -6.59
CA ASP A 45 0.83 -31.49 -7.09
C ASP A 45 -0.45 -30.71 -6.71
N GLU A 46 -1.54 -31.40 -6.33
CA GLU A 46 -2.72 -30.74 -5.79
C GLU A 46 -2.45 -30.13 -4.41
N VAL A 47 -2.53 -28.81 -4.34
CA VAL A 47 -2.33 -28.03 -3.10
C VAL A 47 -3.65 -27.59 -2.44
N LEU A 48 -4.79 -27.78 -3.12
CA LEU A 48 -6.11 -27.46 -2.61
C LEU A 48 -6.81 -28.73 -2.13
N LEU A 49 -7.55 -28.64 -1.02
CA LEU A 49 -8.47 -29.70 -0.60
C LEU A 49 -9.84 -29.44 -1.22
N LEU A 50 -10.00 -29.85 -2.48
CA LEU A 50 -11.12 -29.45 -3.34
C LEU A 50 -12.50 -29.83 -2.78
N GLU A 51 -12.64 -31.02 -2.19
CA GLU A 51 -13.91 -31.46 -1.61
C GLU A 51 -14.33 -30.60 -0.40
N ARG A 52 -13.37 -30.17 0.41
CA ARG A 52 -13.63 -29.23 1.51
C ARG A 52 -14.06 -27.87 0.98
N LEU A 53 -13.40 -27.40 -0.08
CA LEU A 53 -13.75 -26.14 -0.74
C LEU A 53 -15.15 -26.18 -1.34
N ARG A 54 -15.51 -27.24 -2.07
CA ARG A 54 -16.85 -27.44 -2.65
C ARG A 54 -17.93 -27.41 -1.57
N LYS A 55 -17.74 -28.15 -0.48
CA LYS A 55 -18.67 -28.17 0.67
C LYS A 55 -18.83 -26.79 1.30
N ALA A 56 -17.73 -26.07 1.52
CA ALA A 56 -17.77 -24.73 2.09
C ALA A 56 -18.43 -23.71 1.16
N VAL A 57 -18.06 -23.67 -0.12
CA VAL A 57 -18.68 -22.80 -1.13
C VAL A 57 -20.17 -23.08 -1.24
N GLY A 58 -20.58 -24.35 -1.17
CA GLY A 58 -21.98 -24.75 -1.14
C GLY A 58 -22.75 -24.23 0.06
N ARG A 59 -22.13 -24.30 1.26
CA ARG A 59 -22.69 -23.80 2.52
C ARG A 59 -22.79 -22.27 2.55
N ILE A 60 -21.79 -21.57 2.03
CA ILE A 60 -21.69 -20.09 2.05
C ILE A 60 -22.62 -19.46 1.00
N ASN A 61 -22.83 -20.14 -0.13
CA ASN A 61 -23.59 -19.62 -1.27
C ASN A 61 -24.80 -20.53 -1.59
N PRO A 62 -25.76 -20.74 -0.68
CA PRO A 62 -26.85 -21.69 -0.87
C PRO A 62 -27.85 -21.25 -1.95
N SER A 63 -27.92 -19.95 -2.26
CA SER A 63 -28.83 -19.38 -3.27
C SER A 63 -28.31 -19.49 -4.71
N ILE A 64 -27.03 -19.83 -4.89
CA ILE A 64 -26.38 -19.92 -6.21
C ILE A 64 -26.40 -21.39 -6.66
N PRO A 65 -26.82 -21.71 -7.91
CA PRO A 65 -26.84 -23.06 -8.44
C PRO A 65 -25.49 -23.79 -8.35
N ALA A 66 -25.54 -25.12 -8.20
CA ALA A 66 -24.34 -25.93 -7.93
C ALA A 66 -23.30 -25.90 -9.06
N ASP A 67 -23.76 -25.96 -10.31
CA ASP A 67 -22.95 -25.82 -11.52
C ASP A 67 -22.25 -24.44 -11.59
N VAL A 68 -22.97 -23.37 -11.24
CA VAL A 68 -22.40 -22.01 -11.20
C VAL A 68 -21.35 -21.87 -10.11
N ARG A 69 -21.55 -22.50 -8.94
CA ARG A 69 -20.54 -22.55 -7.87
C ARG A 69 -19.29 -23.33 -8.30
N GLU A 70 -19.47 -24.45 -9.00
CA GLU A 70 -18.35 -25.22 -9.54
C GLU A 70 -17.59 -24.42 -10.60
N ASP A 71 -18.28 -23.63 -11.43
CA ASP A 71 -17.61 -22.75 -12.39
C ASP A 71 -16.80 -21.65 -11.72
N ALA A 72 -17.24 -21.13 -10.57
CA ALA A 72 -16.42 -20.23 -9.76
C ALA A 72 -15.17 -20.93 -9.21
N ILE A 73 -15.27 -22.18 -8.74
CA ILE A 73 -14.11 -22.97 -8.30
C ILE A 73 -13.14 -23.19 -9.48
N LYS A 74 -13.63 -23.53 -10.67
CA LYS A 74 -12.79 -23.67 -11.87
C LYS A 74 -12.03 -22.39 -12.23
N GLN A 75 -12.57 -21.19 -11.93
CA GLN A 75 -11.85 -19.94 -12.18
C GLN A 75 -10.56 -19.84 -11.35
N ILE A 76 -10.56 -20.28 -10.09
CA ILE A 76 -9.33 -20.26 -9.28
C ILE A 76 -8.34 -21.36 -9.68
N LEU A 77 -8.82 -22.49 -10.23
CA LEU A 77 -7.95 -23.57 -10.72
C LEU A 77 -7.25 -23.22 -12.03
N ARG A 78 -7.76 -22.25 -12.78
CA ARG A 78 -7.21 -21.81 -14.09
C ARG A 78 -6.13 -20.74 -13.97
N LEU A 79 -5.66 -20.43 -12.76
CA LEU A 79 -4.55 -19.50 -12.55
C LEU A 79 -3.27 -20.09 -13.16
N ASN A 80 -2.81 -19.51 -14.26
CA ASN A 80 -1.73 -20.07 -15.08
C ASN A 80 -0.70 -19.03 -15.53
N SER A 81 -0.57 -17.91 -14.81
CA SER A 81 0.52 -16.96 -15.05
C SER A 81 1.87 -17.63 -14.77
N PRO A 82 2.91 -17.38 -15.59
CA PRO A 82 4.27 -17.79 -15.27
C PRO A 82 4.83 -17.05 -14.04
N GLU A 83 4.26 -15.90 -13.68
CA GLU A 83 4.66 -15.15 -12.49
C GLU A 83 3.81 -15.52 -11.28
N LEU A 84 4.44 -16.15 -10.28
CA LEU A 84 3.82 -16.52 -9.02
C LEU A 84 3.05 -15.36 -8.37
N ILE A 85 3.62 -14.15 -8.37
CA ILE A 85 3.00 -12.99 -7.73
C ILE A 85 1.70 -12.57 -8.44
N ALA A 86 1.60 -12.77 -9.76
CA ALA A 86 0.39 -12.47 -10.52
C ALA A 86 -0.72 -13.49 -10.23
N ASN A 87 -0.40 -14.79 -10.12
CA ASN A 87 -1.36 -15.80 -9.68
C ASN A 87 -1.87 -15.50 -8.27
N ASN A 88 -0.95 -15.15 -7.36
CA ASN A 88 -1.29 -14.81 -5.98
C ASN A 88 -2.19 -13.57 -5.87
N GLU A 89 -1.90 -12.53 -6.63
CA GLU A 89 -2.73 -11.32 -6.68
C GLU A 89 -4.13 -11.61 -7.23
N ALA A 90 -4.21 -12.33 -8.36
CA ALA A 90 -5.48 -12.70 -9.00
C ALA A 90 -6.34 -13.56 -8.07
N PHE A 91 -5.74 -14.56 -7.40
CA PHE A 91 -6.42 -15.35 -6.39
C PHE A 91 -6.90 -14.48 -5.22
N HIS A 92 -6.02 -13.67 -4.64
CA HIS A 92 -6.36 -12.84 -3.49
C HIS A 92 -7.51 -11.87 -3.79
N ARG A 93 -7.59 -11.38 -5.04
CA ARG A 93 -8.72 -10.59 -5.51
C ARG A 93 -10.02 -11.39 -5.49
N MET A 94 -10.03 -12.57 -6.11
CA MET A 94 -11.20 -13.45 -6.11
C MET A 94 -11.63 -13.81 -4.67
N LEU A 95 -10.67 -14.04 -3.78
CA LEU A 95 -10.89 -14.36 -2.38
C LEU A 95 -11.59 -13.23 -1.61
N THR A 96 -11.21 -11.96 -1.85
CA THR A 96 -11.62 -10.81 -1.03
C THR A 96 -12.74 -9.95 -1.64
N GLU A 97 -12.90 -9.99 -2.96
CA GLU A 97 -13.94 -9.28 -3.71
C GLU A 97 -15.12 -10.19 -4.11
N GLY A 98 -14.96 -11.51 -4.02
CA GLY A 98 -15.92 -12.50 -4.52
C GLY A 98 -15.69 -12.80 -6.00
N ILE A 99 -16.04 -14.02 -6.41
CA ILE A 99 -15.90 -14.47 -7.79
C ILE A 99 -17.18 -14.10 -8.55
N LYS A 100 -17.04 -13.28 -9.59
CA LYS A 100 -18.16 -12.89 -10.44
C LYS A 100 -18.63 -14.08 -11.27
N VAL A 101 -19.93 -14.34 -11.21
CA VAL A 101 -20.61 -15.37 -12.00
C VAL A 101 -21.86 -14.79 -12.64
N SER A 102 -22.26 -15.35 -13.78
CA SER A 102 -23.50 -15.00 -14.46
C SER A 102 -24.26 -16.27 -14.81
N TYR A 103 -25.56 -16.30 -14.54
CA TYR A 103 -26.42 -17.43 -14.84
C TYR A 103 -27.85 -16.97 -15.14
N ARG A 104 -28.61 -17.78 -15.88
CA ARG A 104 -30.03 -17.49 -16.14
C ARG A 104 -30.88 -17.92 -14.96
N LYS A 105 -31.75 -17.02 -14.50
CA LYS A 105 -32.77 -17.29 -13.49
C LYS A 105 -34.06 -16.62 -13.93
N ASP A 106 -35.16 -17.37 -13.95
CA ASP A 106 -36.49 -16.87 -14.33
C ASP A 106 -36.52 -16.17 -15.71
N GLY A 107 -35.72 -16.68 -16.67
CA GLY A 107 -35.63 -16.13 -18.03
C GLY A 107 -34.75 -14.89 -18.19
N ALA A 108 -34.15 -14.37 -17.11
CA ALA A 108 -33.25 -13.22 -17.15
C ALA A 108 -31.81 -13.60 -16.79
N ASP A 109 -30.84 -12.91 -17.38
CA ASP A 109 -29.42 -13.04 -16.99
C ASP A 109 -29.20 -12.34 -15.65
N ARG A 110 -28.66 -13.07 -14.68
CA ARG A 110 -28.35 -12.60 -13.33
C ARG A 110 -26.85 -12.69 -13.09
N GLY A 111 -26.24 -11.55 -12.77
CA GLY A 111 -24.87 -11.49 -12.21
C GLY A 111 -24.92 -11.62 -10.70
N ASP A 112 -24.08 -12.48 -10.13
CA ASP A 112 -23.96 -12.67 -8.68
C ASP A 112 -22.47 -12.87 -8.28
N LEU A 113 -22.21 -12.94 -6.97
CA LEU A 113 -20.86 -13.18 -6.43
C LEU A 113 -20.83 -14.51 -5.65
N VAL A 114 -19.90 -15.38 -6.00
CA VAL A 114 -19.58 -16.58 -5.22
C VAL A 114 -18.45 -16.26 -4.24
N TRP A 115 -18.71 -16.46 -2.96
CA TRP A 115 -17.73 -16.26 -1.89
C TRP A 115 -17.04 -17.57 -1.52
N LEU A 116 -15.71 -17.57 -1.49
CA LEU A 116 -14.92 -18.73 -1.04
C LEU A 116 -14.79 -18.80 0.49
N LEU A 117 -14.88 -17.64 1.16
CA LEU A 117 -14.82 -17.50 2.62
C LEU A 117 -16.02 -16.69 3.12
N ASP A 118 -16.58 -17.08 4.26
CA ASP A 118 -17.55 -16.27 4.99
C ASP A 118 -16.82 -15.35 5.97
N PHE A 119 -16.62 -14.11 5.54
CA PHE A 119 -16.00 -13.08 6.37
C PHE A 119 -16.96 -12.48 7.41
N LYS A 120 -18.27 -12.72 7.29
CA LYS A 120 -19.29 -12.17 8.20
C LYS A 120 -19.45 -13.07 9.41
N ASP A 121 -19.56 -14.37 9.18
CA ASP A 121 -19.57 -15.39 10.22
C ASP A 121 -18.38 -16.35 10.06
N PRO A 122 -17.29 -16.10 10.80
CA PRO A 122 -16.12 -16.98 10.79
C PRO A 122 -16.45 -18.45 11.06
N GLN A 123 -17.49 -18.77 11.85
CA GLN A 123 -17.82 -20.17 12.18
C GLN A 123 -18.38 -20.96 10.98
N ASN A 124 -18.83 -20.28 9.93
CA ASN A 124 -19.27 -20.95 8.70
C ASN A 124 -18.09 -21.44 7.84
N ASN A 125 -16.85 -21.13 8.21
CA ASN A 125 -15.65 -21.64 7.54
C ASN A 125 -15.09 -22.86 8.26
N ASP A 126 -14.57 -23.80 7.47
CA ASP A 126 -13.70 -24.88 7.95
C ASP A 126 -12.29 -24.33 8.17
N PHE A 127 -11.70 -24.60 9.34
CA PHE A 127 -10.34 -24.21 9.70
C PHE A 127 -9.55 -25.45 10.07
N LEU A 128 -8.52 -25.74 9.29
CA LEU A 128 -7.74 -26.97 9.38
C LEU A 128 -6.26 -26.62 9.52
N VAL A 129 -5.59 -27.20 10.49
CA VAL A 129 -4.13 -27.24 10.60
C VAL A 129 -3.67 -28.60 10.14
N SER A 130 -2.67 -28.62 9.27
CA SER A 130 -2.02 -29.85 8.84
C SER A 130 -0.51 -29.71 8.92
N ASN A 131 0.16 -30.79 9.26
CA ASN A 131 1.61 -30.88 9.24
C ASN A 131 2.10 -31.86 8.19
N GLN A 132 3.36 -31.68 7.77
CA GLN A 132 4.07 -32.59 6.85
C GLN A 132 3.39 -32.77 5.49
N PHE A 133 2.79 -31.70 4.96
CA PHE A 133 2.07 -31.72 3.69
C PHE A 133 3.02 -31.80 2.49
N THR A 134 3.24 -33.00 1.96
CA THR A 134 4.11 -33.20 0.78
C THR A 134 3.46 -32.65 -0.49
N VAL A 135 4.24 -31.82 -1.21
CA VAL A 135 3.93 -31.25 -2.53
C VAL A 135 5.02 -31.65 -3.52
N LEU A 136 4.61 -32.16 -4.67
CA LEU A 136 5.48 -32.47 -5.80
C LEU A 136 5.17 -31.51 -6.95
N GLU A 137 6.15 -30.71 -7.35
CA GLU A 137 6.00 -29.79 -8.49
C GLU A 137 7.34 -29.65 -9.20
N ASN A 138 7.37 -29.67 -10.54
CA ASN A 138 8.59 -29.54 -11.34
C ASN A 138 9.73 -30.50 -10.88
N GLU A 139 9.39 -31.75 -10.58
CA GLU A 139 10.30 -32.80 -10.07
C GLU A 139 10.90 -32.51 -8.67
N GLU A 140 10.55 -31.37 -8.06
CA GLU A 140 10.94 -31.03 -6.70
C GLU A 140 9.90 -31.55 -5.71
N ASN A 141 10.38 -32.27 -4.70
CA ASN A 141 9.58 -32.73 -3.57
C ASN A 141 9.89 -31.85 -2.36
N LYS A 142 8.87 -31.15 -1.84
CA LYS A 142 8.98 -30.32 -0.64
C LYS A 142 7.88 -30.66 0.36
N ARG A 143 8.18 -30.45 1.63
CA ARG A 143 7.29 -30.73 2.76
C ARG A 143 7.36 -29.57 3.74
N PRO A 144 6.44 -28.60 3.66
CA PRO A 144 6.29 -27.59 4.70
C PRO A 144 5.91 -28.20 6.04
N ASP A 145 6.37 -27.58 7.12
CA ASP A 145 6.19 -28.12 8.46
C ASP A 145 4.71 -28.06 8.86
N VAL A 146 4.09 -26.89 8.74
CA VAL A 146 2.66 -26.69 9.04
C VAL A 146 1.98 -25.80 7.98
N ILE A 147 0.79 -26.18 7.55
CA ILE A 147 -0.09 -25.41 6.65
C ILE A 147 -1.44 -25.20 7.32
N LEU A 148 -1.95 -23.97 7.27
CA LEU A 148 -3.31 -23.66 7.66
C LEU A 148 -4.19 -23.54 6.43
N PHE A 149 -5.22 -24.38 6.40
CA PHE A 149 -6.27 -24.35 5.42
C PHE A 149 -7.50 -23.63 5.97
N VAL A 150 -8.12 -22.80 5.13
CA VAL A 150 -9.48 -22.29 5.38
C VAL A 150 -10.35 -22.70 4.22
N ASN A 151 -11.40 -23.48 4.47
CA ASN A 151 -12.26 -24.06 3.43
C ASN A 151 -11.45 -24.86 2.38
N GLY A 152 -10.37 -25.52 2.77
CA GLY A 152 -9.50 -26.26 1.85
C GLY A 152 -8.50 -25.40 1.03
N LEU A 153 -8.40 -24.09 1.30
CA LEU A 153 -7.43 -23.18 0.67
C LEU A 153 -6.18 -23.03 1.58
N PRO A 154 -4.94 -23.25 1.12
CA PRO A 154 -3.72 -23.16 1.93
C PRO A 154 -3.29 -21.69 2.12
N LEU A 155 -3.88 -21.01 3.10
CA LEU A 155 -3.73 -19.57 3.27
C LEU A 155 -2.51 -19.16 4.12
N VAL A 156 -1.99 -20.05 4.98
CA VAL A 156 -0.80 -19.77 5.78
C VAL A 156 0.16 -20.95 5.73
N VAL A 157 1.44 -20.68 5.43
CA VAL A 157 2.53 -21.67 5.48
C VAL A 157 3.45 -21.28 6.62
N ILE A 158 3.77 -22.23 7.49
CA ILE A 158 4.55 -22.03 8.70
C ILE A 158 5.77 -22.95 8.66
N GLU A 159 6.96 -22.36 8.76
CA GLU A 159 8.21 -23.10 8.92
C GLU A 159 8.73 -22.94 10.34
N LEU A 160 9.08 -24.07 10.94
CA LEU A 160 9.54 -24.21 12.31
C LEU A 160 11.00 -24.63 12.32
N LYS A 161 11.69 -24.32 13.41
CA LYS A 161 13.07 -24.75 13.65
C LYS A 161 13.24 -25.15 15.10
N ASN A 162 14.22 -26.00 15.36
CA ASN A 162 14.56 -26.38 16.72
C ASN A 162 15.29 -25.23 17.44
N PRO A 163 14.76 -24.67 18.56
CA PRO A 163 15.44 -23.61 19.30
C PRO A 163 16.74 -24.06 19.98
N ALA A 164 16.96 -25.38 20.12
CA ALA A 164 18.17 -25.94 20.73
C ALA A 164 19.35 -26.10 19.74
N ASP A 165 19.14 -25.86 18.44
CA ASP A 165 20.19 -25.87 17.43
C ASP A 165 20.60 -24.43 17.09
N GLU A 166 21.84 -24.05 17.42
CA GLU A 166 22.37 -22.70 17.20
C GLU A 166 22.38 -22.28 15.71
N ASN A 167 22.34 -23.24 14.78
CA ASN A 167 22.27 -22.97 13.35
C ASN A 167 20.83 -22.87 12.83
N ALA A 168 19.85 -23.42 13.55
CA ALA A 168 18.44 -23.49 13.18
C ALA A 168 17.67 -22.23 13.61
N THR A 169 18.14 -21.07 13.14
CA THR A 169 17.54 -19.77 13.48
C THR A 169 16.24 -19.50 12.71
N VAL A 170 15.40 -18.57 13.17
CA VAL A 170 14.25 -18.03 12.40
C VAL A 170 14.63 -17.54 10.99
N LYS A 171 15.89 -17.11 10.80
CA LYS A 171 16.42 -16.72 9.48
C LYS A 171 16.62 -17.93 8.56
N SER A 172 16.96 -19.10 9.11
CA SER A 172 17.05 -20.35 8.36
C SER A 172 15.66 -20.82 7.89
N ALA A 173 14.64 -20.77 8.75
CA ALA A 173 13.24 -21.00 8.38
C ALA A 173 12.78 -20.07 7.25
N TYR A 174 13.14 -18.77 7.31
CA TYR A 174 12.86 -17.83 6.23
C TYR A 174 13.52 -18.22 4.90
N LYS A 175 14.76 -18.72 4.93
CA LYS A 175 15.45 -19.20 3.72
C LYS A 175 14.76 -20.44 3.15
N GLN A 176 14.31 -21.36 4.00
CA GLN A 176 13.54 -22.54 3.60
C GLN A 176 12.25 -22.16 2.88
N LEU A 177 11.51 -21.17 3.38
CA LEU A 177 10.37 -20.59 2.66
C LEU A 177 10.74 -20.03 1.28
N GLN A 178 11.92 -19.40 1.13
CA GLN A 178 12.37 -18.92 -0.19
C GLN A 178 12.63 -20.09 -1.15
N THR A 179 13.22 -21.18 -0.66
CA THR A 179 13.40 -22.41 -1.44
C THR A 179 12.06 -22.99 -1.87
N TYR A 180 11.07 -23.05 -0.97
CA TYR A 180 9.75 -23.57 -1.31
C TYR A 180 9.03 -22.72 -2.35
N LYS A 181 9.11 -21.39 -2.25
CA LYS A 181 8.53 -20.50 -3.27
C LYS A 181 9.09 -20.72 -4.68
N GLN A 182 10.33 -21.19 -4.79
CA GLN A 182 10.97 -21.51 -6.07
C GLN A 182 10.64 -22.92 -6.54
N ALA A 183 10.64 -23.89 -5.63
CA ALA A 183 10.45 -25.30 -5.94
C ALA A 183 8.98 -25.70 -6.14
N ILE A 184 8.08 -25.19 -5.30
CA ILE A 184 6.64 -25.51 -5.29
C ILE A 184 5.76 -24.23 -5.35
N PRO A 185 5.90 -23.39 -6.39
CA PRO A 185 5.18 -22.12 -6.49
C PRO A 185 3.65 -22.29 -6.53
N GLY A 186 3.11 -23.44 -6.96
CA GLY A 186 1.67 -23.74 -6.95
C GLY A 186 1.03 -23.54 -5.58
N LEU A 187 1.71 -23.97 -4.50
CA LEU A 187 1.24 -23.76 -3.12
C LEU A 187 1.10 -22.27 -2.78
N PHE A 188 2.05 -21.46 -3.24
CA PHE A 188 2.10 -20.03 -2.94
C PHE A 188 1.20 -19.19 -3.85
N SER A 189 0.57 -19.77 -4.87
CA SER A 189 -0.46 -19.10 -5.66
C SER A 189 -1.71 -18.77 -4.83
N TYR A 190 -1.96 -19.53 -3.77
CA TYR A 190 -3.12 -19.31 -2.88
C TYR A 190 -2.76 -18.66 -1.53
N ASN A 191 -1.46 -18.63 -1.21
CA ASN A 191 -0.98 -18.19 0.10
C ASN A 191 -1.40 -16.74 0.45
N GLY A 192 -1.91 -16.54 1.66
CA GLY A 192 -2.13 -15.23 2.27
C GLY A 192 -0.82 -14.62 2.77
N PHE A 193 -0.17 -15.30 3.72
CA PHE A 193 1.13 -14.90 4.28
C PHE A 193 1.87 -16.13 4.86
N MET A 194 3.12 -15.94 5.26
CA MET A 194 3.95 -17.00 5.83
C MET A 194 4.38 -16.66 7.25
N VAL A 195 4.67 -17.68 8.05
CA VAL A 195 5.20 -17.58 9.41
C VAL A 195 6.51 -18.35 9.50
N VAL A 196 7.46 -17.80 10.25
CA VAL A 196 8.72 -18.47 10.62
C VAL A 196 8.86 -18.44 12.13
N SER A 197 9.28 -19.55 12.74
CA SER A 197 9.42 -19.62 14.19
C SER A 197 10.41 -20.68 14.66
N ASP A 198 10.96 -20.49 15.86
CA ASP A 198 11.65 -21.52 16.65
C ASP A 198 10.90 -21.80 17.97
N GLY A 199 9.64 -21.37 18.08
CA GLY A 199 8.83 -21.38 19.30
C GLY A 199 8.97 -20.11 20.15
N LEU A 200 10.22 -19.69 20.42
CA LEU A 200 10.50 -18.50 21.23
C LEU A 200 10.34 -17.21 20.43
N GLU A 201 10.92 -17.16 19.24
CA GLU A 201 10.71 -16.11 18.24
C GLU A 201 9.71 -16.58 17.19
N ALA A 202 8.80 -15.69 16.76
CA ALA A 202 7.87 -15.96 15.69
C ALA A 202 7.59 -14.68 14.90
N LYS A 203 7.68 -14.75 13.57
CA LYS A 203 7.51 -13.59 12.68
C LYS A 203 6.66 -13.97 11.49
N ALA A 204 5.81 -13.05 11.06
CA ALA A 204 4.98 -13.22 9.87
C ALA A 204 5.35 -12.21 8.78
N GLY A 205 5.24 -12.62 7.51
CA GLY A 205 5.55 -11.80 6.34
C GLY A 205 4.80 -12.22 5.08
N SER A 206 4.68 -11.31 4.12
CA SER A 206 4.02 -11.57 2.84
C SER A 206 4.94 -12.31 1.84
N LEU A 207 4.35 -12.77 0.74
CA LEU A 207 5.08 -13.44 -0.35
C LEU A 207 6.29 -12.65 -0.89
N SER A 208 6.16 -11.33 -1.03
CA SER A 208 7.23 -10.45 -1.52
C SER A 208 8.12 -9.86 -0.42
N ALA A 209 7.88 -10.19 0.84
CA ALA A 209 8.62 -9.60 1.96
C ALA A 209 10.04 -10.18 2.07
N GLY A 210 11.03 -9.29 2.14
CA GLY A 210 12.35 -9.64 2.66
C GLY A 210 12.28 -9.92 4.17
N PHE A 211 13.28 -10.63 4.72
CA PHE A 211 13.32 -10.99 6.15
C PHE A 211 13.16 -9.80 7.11
N SER A 212 13.66 -8.62 6.78
CA SER A 212 13.49 -7.40 7.60
C SER A 212 12.04 -6.92 7.70
N ARG A 213 11.14 -7.45 6.88
CA ARG A 213 9.70 -7.19 6.89
C ARG A 213 8.89 -8.36 7.44
N PHE A 214 9.54 -9.42 7.92
CA PHE A 214 8.91 -10.42 8.77
C PHE A 214 8.87 -9.86 10.19
N MET A 215 7.67 -9.64 10.71
CA MET A 215 7.46 -8.90 11.97
C MET A 215 6.82 -9.78 13.02
N ALA A 216 7.21 -9.58 14.28
CA ALA A 216 6.62 -10.27 15.41
C ALA A 216 5.21 -9.73 15.72
N TRP A 217 4.31 -10.64 16.11
CA TRP A 217 3.01 -10.30 16.67
C TRP A 217 3.15 -10.13 18.19
N LYS A 218 2.66 -9.02 18.74
CA LYS A 218 3.03 -8.61 20.11
C LYS A 218 1.98 -8.86 21.18
N SER A 219 0.75 -9.23 20.81
CA SER A 219 -0.35 -9.41 21.77
C SER A 219 -1.37 -10.44 21.26
N SER A 220 -1.84 -11.30 22.16
CA SER A 220 -2.91 -12.25 21.89
C SER A 220 -4.30 -11.62 21.86
N ASP A 221 -4.50 -10.49 22.53
CA ASP A 221 -5.81 -9.85 22.70
C ASP A 221 -5.88 -8.42 22.12
N GLY A 222 -4.74 -7.87 21.70
CA GLY A 222 -4.62 -6.50 21.19
C GLY A 222 -4.56 -5.42 22.26
N LYS A 223 -4.52 -5.79 23.53
CA LYS A 223 -4.59 -4.88 24.68
C LYS A 223 -3.28 -4.86 25.42
N THR A 224 -2.79 -6.03 25.79
CA THR A 224 -1.58 -6.18 26.59
C THR A 224 -0.50 -6.82 25.73
N VAL A 225 0.64 -6.14 25.62
CA VAL A 225 1.82 -6.73 25.01
C VAL A 225 2.21 -7.95 25.82
N ALA A 226 2.38 -9.09 25.15
CA ALA A 226 2.73 -10.34 25.80
C ALA A 226 4.04 -10.20 26.59
N SER A 227 4.09 -10.84 27.76
CA SER A 227 5.30 -10.93 28.56
C SER A 227 6.40 -11.62 27.76
N ALA A 228 7.66 -11.19 27.93
CA ALA A 228 8.82 -11.84 27.33
C ALA A 228 9.01 -13.31 27.78
N ARG A 229 8.27 -13.75 28.81
CA ARG A 229 8.22 -15.15 29.27
C ARG A 229 7.31 -16.04 28.42
N ILE A 230 6.43 -15.46 27.61
CA ILE A 230 5.53 -16.18 26.71
C ILE A 230 6.21 -16.28 25.34
N GLY A 231 6.24 -17.48 24.78
CA GLY A 231 6.78 -17.69 23.43
C GLY A 231 6.03 -16.84 22.39
N GLN A 232 6.77 -16.27 21.43
CA GLN A 232 6.15 -15.47 20.38
C GLN A 232 5.25 -16.32 19.47
N LEU A 233 5.52 -17.62 19.32
CA LEU A 233 4.66 -18.54 18.57
C LEU A 233 3.26 -18.63 19.21
N GLU A 234 3.20 -18.74 20.54
CA GLU A 234 1.94 -18.74 21.29
C GLU A 234 1.18 -17.42 21.13
N THR A 235 1.90 -16.31 21.25
CA THR A 235 1.32 -14.96 21.08
C THR A 235 0.77 -14.74 19.67
N LEU A 236 1.53 -15.15 18.65
CA LEU A 236 1.14 -15.07 17.25
C LEU A 236 -0.04 -15.99 16.95
N THR A 237 -0.06 -17.20 17.49
CA THR A 237 -1.14 -18.16 17.26
C THR A 237 -2.46 -17.68 17.88
N LYS A 238 -2.43 -17.24 19.14
CA LYS A 238 -3.63 -16.74 19.84
C LYS A 238 -4.11 -15.40 19.29
N GLY A 239 -3.19 -14.53 18.86
CA GLY A 239 -3.51 -13.18 18.40
C GLY A 239 -3.78 -13.07 16.90
N MET A 240 -2.80 -13.46 16.08
CA MET A 240 -2.82 -13.30 14.63
C MET A 240 -3.58 -14.42 13.92
N LEU A 241 -3.41 -15.67 14.37
CA LEU A 241 -3.97 -16.86 13.73
C LEU A 241 -5.31 -17.32 14.32
N ASN A 242 -5.89 -16.59 15.28
CA ASN A 242 -7.27 -16.88 15.65
C ASN A 242 -8.20 -16.63 14.45
N LYS A 243 -9.31 -17.37 14.38
CA LYS A 243 -10.20 -17.42 13.22
C LYS A 243 -10.67 -16.05 12.74
N ARG A 244 -11.02 -15.14 13.67
CA ARG A 244 -11.53 -13.81 13.34
C ARG A 244 -10.42 -12.91 12.82
N THR A 245 -9.28 -12.84 13.52
CA THR A 245 -8.14 -12.03 13.12
C THR A 245 -7.57 -12.50 11.79
N LEU A 246 -7.44 -13.81 11.57
CA LEU A 246 -6.93 -14.36 10.32
C LEU A 246 -7.78 -13.90 9.12
N LEU A 247 -9.10 -14.05 9.20
CA LEU A 247 -10.02 -13.61 8.15
C LEU A 247 -9.99 -12.08 7.97
N ASP A 248 -9.90 -11.31 9.06
CA ASP A 248 -9.80 -9.85 9.00
C ASP A 248 -8.50 -9.41 8.29
N ILE A 249 -7.38 -10.06 8.62
CA ILE A 249 -6.08 -9.81 7.99
C ILE A 249 -6.13 -10.12 6.50
N ILE A 250 -6.64 -11.29 6.12
CA ILE A 250 -6.77 -11.71 4.73
C ILE A 250 -7.63 -10.72 3.95
N ARG A 251 -8.74 -10.26 4.52
CA ARG A 251 -9.68 -9.38 3.80
C ARG A 251 -9.21 -7.95 3.66
N HIS A 252 -8.54 -7.41 4.69
CA HIS A 252 -8.36 -5.96 4.82
C HIS A 252 -6.92 -5.49 5.01
N PHE A 253 -5.97 -6.38 5.32
CA PHE A 253 -4.62 -5.99 5.74
C PHE A 253 -3.51 -6.55 4.85
N ILE A 254 -3.87 -6.92 3.62
CA ILE A 254 -2.95 -7.29 2.55
C ILE A 254 -3.20 -6.36 1.36
N VAL A 255 -2.13 -5.82 0.78
CA VAL A 255 -2.20 -5.01 -0.45
C VAL A 255 -1.12 -5.43 -1.44
N PHE A 256 -1.39 -5.22 -2.72
CA PHE A 256 -0.45 -5.39 -3.81
C PHE A 256 -0.09 -4.01 -4.36
N ASP A 257 1.17 -3.64 -4.25
CA ASP A 257 1.71 -2.38 -4.73
C ASP A 257 2.40 -2.61 -6.08
N LYS A 258 1.93 -1.95 -7.13
CA LYS A 258 2.48 -2.06 -8.48
C LYS A 258 3.30 -0.82 -8.80
N SER A 259 4.58 -1.05 -9.11
CA SER A 259 5.48 0.01 -9.56
C SER A 259 6.06 -0.36 -10.93
N ALA A 260 5.94 0.53 -11.90
CA ALA A 260 6.59 0.35 -13.20
C ALA A 260 8.05 0.79 -13.11
N LYS A 261 8.97 -0.11 -13.48
CA LYS A 261 10.40 0.21 -13.66
C LYS A 261 10.78 -0.06 -15.11
N LEU A 262 11.38 0.91 -15.78
CA LEU A 262 12.05 0.65 -17.05
C LEU A 262 13.37 -0.07 -16.76
N THR A 263 13.50 -1.29 -17.26
CA THR A 263 14.74 -2.06 -17.23
C THR A 263 15.38 -1.99 -18.62
N PRO A 264 16.59 -1.43 -18.78
CA PRO A 264 17.34 -1.57 -20.02
C PRO A 264 17.64 -3.06 -20.24
N SER A 265 17.44 -3.58 -21.45
CA SER A 265 17.89 -4.93 -21.79
C SER A 265 19.42 -4.96 -21.70
N LEU A 266 20.00 -5.91 -20.95
CA LEU A 266 21.43 -6.19 -21.01
C LEU A 266 21.63 -7.51 -21.76
N ASN A 267 22.51 -7.51 -22.75
CA ASN A 267 22.97 -8.73 -23.42
C ASN A 267 23.74 -9.64 -22.42
N PRO A 268 23.50 -10.96 -22.43
CA PRO A 268 24.25 -11.90 -21.62
C PRO A 268 25.60 -12.21 -22.28
N SER A 269 26.60 -11.39 -22.03
CA SER A 269 28.00 -11.79 -22.14
C SER A 269 28.89 -10.85 -21.32
N GLN A 270 29.37 -11.36 -20.19
CA GLN A 270 30.73 -11.23 -19.67
C GLN A 270 30.72 -11.42 -18.14
N GLN A 271 31.48 -12.42 -17.73
CA GLN A 271 31.83 -12.71 -16.35
C GLN A 271 32.65 -11.56 -15.73
N GLU A 272 32.77 -11.69 -14.41
CA GLU A 272 33.76 -11.08 -13.52
C GLU A 272 33.47 -9.69 -12.95
N GLY A 273 33.31 -9.71 -11.63
CA GLY A 273 34.25 -8.96 -10.81
C GLY A 273 33.70 -7.73 -10.10
N GLY A 274 33.66 -7.83 -8.77
CA GLY A 274 34.08 -6.71 -7.94
C GLY A 274 32.97 -5.95 -7.22
N HIS A 275 32.79 -6.32 -5.95
CA HIS A 275 32.38 -5.46 -4.85
C HIS A 275 32.86 -4.00 -5.00
N TYR A 276 32.05 -3.01 -4.58
CA TYR A 276 32.43 -2.09 -3.49
C TYR A 276 31.21 -1.36 -2.91
N ARG A 277 31.15 -1.39 -1.57
CA ARG A 277 30.25 -0.68 -0.65
C ARG A 277 30.60 0.81 -0.59
N GLY A 278 29.64 1.64 -0.16
CA GLY A 278 29.94 2.87 0.58
C GLY A 278 29.01 4.04 0.25
N GLY A 279 28.17 4.41 1.22
CA GLY A 279 27.22 5.53 1.09
C GLY A 279 27.83 6.92 1.34
N MET A 280 27.07 7.96 1.01
CA MET A 280 26.87 9.18 1.80
C MET A 280 25.80 10.08 1.15
N SER A 281 25.02 10.77 2.00
CA SER A 281 23.97 11.76 1.66
C SER A 281 24.55 13.05 1.07
N PHE A 282 23.78 13.89 0.36
CA PHE A 282 23.99 15.36 0.43
C PHE A 282 22.80 16.23 -0.01
N THR A 283 22.37 17.11 0.92
CA THR A 283 21.20 18.01 0.93
C THR A 283 21.55 19.49 0.64
N GLY A 284 22.47 19.77 -0.29
CA GLY A 284 22.98 21.13 -0.54
C GLY A 284 22.34 21.92 -1.70
N MET A 285 21.52 21.30 -2.55
CA MET A 285 21.22 21.86 -3.89
C MET A 285 19.92 22.67 -4.01
N ILE A 286 18.99 22.56 -3.05
CA ILE A 286 17.64 23.16 -3.15
C ILE A 286 17.69 24.70 -3.15
N LYS A 287 18.63 25.31 -2.41
CA LYS A 287 18.81 26.77 -2.38
C LYS A 287 19.36 27.29 -3.72
N ARG A 288 20.32 26.56 -4.29
CA ARG A 288 20.94 26.86 -5.59
C ARG A 288 19.96 26.77 -6.76
N VAL A 289 19.04 25.79 -6.76
CA VAL A 289 17.95 25.67 -7.75
C VAL A 289 17.02 26.89 -7.73
N ARG A 290 16.67 27.39 -6.53
CA ARG A 290 15.78 28.56 -6.40
C ARG A 290 16.43 29.86 -6.83
N ASP A 291 17.74 30.01 -6.64
CA ASP A 291 18.48 31.19 -7.05
C ASP A 291 18.76 31.21 -8.57
N LEU A 292 19.03 30.05 -9.18
CA LEU A 292 19.18 29.93 -10.64
C LEU A 292 17.88 30.28 -11.39
N ARG A 293 16.71 29.92 -10.84
CA ARG A 293 15.40 30.31 -11.39
C ARG A 293 15.14 31.83 -11.39
N LYS A 294 15.88 32.59 -10.59
CA LYS A 294 15.78 34.05 -10.51
C LYS A 294 16.79 34.77 -11.42
N LYS A 295 17.79 34.06 -11.97
CA LYS A 295 18.87 34.61 -12.80
C LYS A 295 18.92 33.91 -14.15
N GLN A 296 17.79 33.87 -14.85
CA GLN A 296 17.69 33.22 -16.15
C GLN A 296 18.37 34.02 -17.24
N THR A 297 19.09 33.34 -18.13
CA THR A 297 19.62 33.94 -19.34
C THR A 297 18.48 34.24 -20.32
N ALA A 298 18.73 35.14 -21.27
CA ALA A 298 17.76 35.42 -22.33
C ALA A 298 17.42 34.15 -23.13
N ALA A 299 18.40 33.25 -23.33
CA ALA A 299 18.22 31.99 -24.05
C ALA A 299 17.30 31.02 -23.28
N GLU A 300 17.47 30.89 -21.95
CA GLU A 300 16.57 30.09 -21.14
C GLU A 300 15.13 30.61 -21.14
N ASN A 301 14.94 31.93 -21.14
CA ASN A 301 13.61 32.52 -21.24
C ASN A 301 12.94 32.20 -22.58
N VAL A 302 13.68 32.37 -23.69
CA VAL A 302 13.18 32.04 -25.03
C VAL A 302 12.86 30.56 -25.15
N PHE A 303 13.77 29.68 -24.75
CA PHE A 303 13.52 28.23 -24.81
C PHE A 303 12.33 27.83 -23.94
N TRP A 304 12.16 28.44 -22.76
CA TRP A 304 11.01 28.17 -21.91
C TRP A 304 9.67 28.51 -22.55
N GLU A 305 9.59 29.64 -23.28
CA GLU A 305 8.37 30.02 -23.98
C GLU A 305 7.96 29.04 -25.08
N LEU A 306 8.94 28.35 -25.68
CA LEU A 306 8.73 27.31 -26.69
C LEU A 306 8.18 26.01 -26.09
N VAL A 307 8.63 25.64 -24.88
CA VAL A 307 8.32 24.32 -24.29
C VAL A 307 7.27 24.33 -23.18
N ARG A 308 6.96 25.51 -22.59
CA ARG A 308 5.98 25.62 -21.50
C ARG A 308 4.59 25.19 -21.95
N ASN A 309 3.74 24.83 -20.99
CA ASN A 309 2.36 24.42 -21.23
C ASN A 309 2.21 23.29 -22.27
N LYS A 310 3.20 22.40 -22.38
CA LYS A 310 3.22 21.29 -23.33
C LYS A 310 3.17 21.72 -24.80
N LYS A 311 3.60 22.95 -25.11
CA LYS A 311 3.61 23.50 -26.47
C LYS A 311 4.46 22.69 -27.45
N LEU A 312 5.56 22.10 -26.98
CA LEU A 312 6.41 21.24 -27.80
C LEU A 312 5.96 19.77 -27.69
N LEU A 313 5.38 19.23 -28.76
CA LEU A 313 4.95 17.83 -28.90
C LEU A 313 4.04 17.28 -27.79
N GLY A 314 3.37 18.14 -27.02
CA GLY A 314 2.56 17.70 -25.86
C GLY A 314 3.39 17.33 -24.61
N LEU A 315 4.71 17.55 -24.64
CA LEU A 315 5.64 17.08 -23.61
C LEU A 315 5.84 18.09 -22.47
N LYS A 316 6.00 17.57 -21.24
CA LYS A 316 6.16 18.40 -20.03
C LYS A 316 7.64 18.62 -19.69
N PHE A 317 8.14 19.83 -19.98
CA PHE A 317 9.47 20.27 -19.58
C PHE A 317 9.48 20.96 -18.21
N ARG A 318 10.55 20.76 -17.44
CA ARG A 318 10.82 21.40 -16.15
C ARG A 318 12.10 22.23 -16.25
N ARG A 319 12.08 23.45 -15.72
CA ARG A 319 13.27 24.33 -15.63
C ARG A 319 14.12 24.05 -14.41
N GLN A 320 15.44 24.16 -14.58
CA GLN A 320 16.43 24.11 -13.51
C GLN A 320 16.16 22.90 -12.62
N HIS A 321 16.18 21.72 -13.24
CA HIS A 321 15.76 20.46 -12.63
C HIS A 321 16.97 19.78 -12.02
N GLN A 322 16.86 19.36 -10.77
CA GLN A 322 17.93 18.64 -10.09
C GLN A 322 17.87 17.15 -10.44
N ILE A 323 18.98 16.61 -10.95
CA ILE A 323 19.18 15.18 -11.20
C ILE A 323 20.44 14.77 -10.45
N GLY A 324 20.25 14.00 -9.38
CA GLY A 324 21.34 13.62 -8.47
C GLY A 324 22.02 14.85 -7.87
N HIS A 325 23.32 14.99 -8.14
CA HIS A 325 24.14 16.11 -7.68
C HIS A 325 24.31 17.25 -8.71
N TYR A 326 23.49 17.28 -9.76
CA TYR A 326 23.57 18.29 -10.80
C TYR A 326 22.22 18.97 -11.02
N ILE A 327 22.26 20.22 -11.46
CA ILE A 327 21.09 20.98 -11.90
C ILE A 327 21.26 21.19 -13.40
N VAL A 328 20.22 20.85 -14.16
CA VAL A 328 20.20 20.96 -15.62
C VAL A 328 19.18 22.01 -16.04
N ASP A 329 19.41 22.71 -17.14
CA ASP A 329 18.59 23.87 -17.51
C ASP A 329 17.14 23.50 -17.82
N PHE A 330 16.92 22.47 -18.63
CA PHE A 330 15.58 21.91 -18.86
C PHE A 330 15.58 20.38 -18.84
N TYR A 331 14.49 19.83 -18.33
CA TYR A 331 14.30 18.39 -18.27
C TYR A 331 12.87 17.97 -18.64
N CYS A 332 12.74 17.09 -19.62
CA CYS A 332 11.51 16.38 -19.94
C CYS A 332 11.54 14.99 -19.33
N HIS A 333 10.67 14.75 -18.35
CA HIS A 333 10.69 13.49 -17.58
C HIS A 333 10.20 12.29 -18.40
N SER A 334 9.19 12.47 -19.26
CA SER A 334 8.65 11.36 -20.07
C SER A 334 9.67 10.84 -21.07
N GLU A 335 10.49 11.73 -21.64
CA GLU A 335 11.49 11.40 -22.65
C GLU A 335 12.92 11.21 -22.10
N ARG A 336 13.10 11.39 -20.78
CA ARG A 336 14.41 11.48 -20.12
C ARG A 336 15.39 12.40 -20.88
N LEU A 337 14.88 13.53 -21.36
CA LEU A 337 15.65 14.46 -22.19
C LEU A 337 16.07 15.67 -21.38
N ILE A 338 17.38 15.87 -21.29
CA ILE A 338 18.04 17.05 -20.73
C ILE A 338 18.40 17.97 -21.89
N ILE A 339 18.02 19.24 -21.76
CA ILE A 339 18.49 20.32 -22.63
C ILE A 339 19.33 21.27 -21.78
N GLU A 340 20.57 21.48 -22.18
CA GLU A 340 21.47 22.49 -21.59
C GLU A 340 21.64 23.63 -22.61
N LEU A 341 21.57 24.88 -22.13
CA LEU A 341 21.75 26.06 -22.94
C LEU A 341 23.06 26.73 -22.51
N ASP A 342 24.14 26.36 -23.21
CA ASP A 342 25.49 26.80 -22.85
C ASP A 342 25.77 28.19 -23.45
N GLY A 343 26.37 29.09 -22.66
CA GLY A 343 27.11 30.24 -23.17
C GLY A 343 28.53 29.82 -23.58
N GLU A 344 29.24 30.63 -24.39
CA GLU A 344 30.59 30.30 -24.89
C GLU A 344 31.49 29.67 -23.82
N VAL A 345 31.93 28.43 -24.07
CA VAL A 345 32.72 27.65 -23.12
C VAL A 345 34.20 28.03 -23.26
N HIS A 346 34.79 28.64 -22.23
CA HIS A 346 36.24 28.76 -22.13
C HIS A 346 36.87 27.36 -22.03
N ASN A 347 37.61 26.97 -23.07
CA ASN A 347 38.25 25.66 -23.24
C ASN A 347 39.43 25.43 -22.29
N THR A 348 39.20 25.41 -20.98
CA THR A 348 40.23 24.96 -20.03
C THR A 348 40.20 23.42 -19.87
N PRO A 349 41.35 22.72 -19.81
CA PRO A 349 41.41 21.26 -19.68
C PRO A 349 40.71 20.70 -18.42
N GLU A 350 40.66 21.50 -17.35
CA GLU A 350 40.07 21.13 -16.07
C GLU A 350 38.53 21.17 -16.10
N GLN A 351 37.92 22.09 -16.86
CA GLN A 351 36.47 22.11 -17.09
C GLN A 351 36.02 20.93 -17.96
N LYS A 352 36.75 20.58 -19.02
CA LYS A 352 36.44 19.42 -19.88
C LYS A 352 36.39 18.09 -19.11
N LYS A 353 37.30 17.89 -18.16
CA LYS A 353 37.34 16.66 -17.35
C LYS A 353 36.18 16.58 -16.35
N LYS A 354 35.74 17.73 -15.83
CA LYS A 354 34.62 17.83 -14.88
C LYS A 354 33.25 17.67 -15.57
N ASP A 355 33.10 18.22 -16.76
CA ASP A 355 31.88 18.09 -17.58
C ASP A 355 31.72 16.67 -18.14
N GLY A 356 32.82 15.98 -18.49
CA GLY A 356 32.79 14.57 -18.90
C GLY A 356 32.27 13.62 -17.81
N ILE A 357 32.63 13.84 -16.55
CA ILE A 357 32.14 13.03 -15.41
C ILE A 357 30.65 13.33 -15.14
N ARG A 358 30.25 14.61 -15.21
CA ARG A 358 28.85 15.03 -15.07
C ARG A 358 27.97 14.41 -16.14
N ASP A 359 28.35 14.52 -17.40
CA ASP A 359 27.56 14.00 -18.51
C ASP A 359 27.51 12.47 -18.48
N LYS A 360 28.61 11.80 -18.10
CA LYS A 360 28.62 10.35 -17.93
C LYS A 360 27.68 9.90 -16.80
N TYR A 361 27.59 10.64 -15.70
CA TYR A 361 26.65 10.36 -14.62
C TYR A 361 25.19 10.63 -15.04
N LEU A 362 24.92 11.76 -15.68
CA LEU A 362 23.56 12.08 -16.13
C LEU A 362 23.08 11.10 -17.20
N ARG A 363 23.97 10.70 -18.13
CA ARG A 363 23.69 9.66 -19.12
C ARG A 363 23.57 8.26 -18.50
N SER A 364 24.33 7.93 -17.45
CA SER A 364 24.20 6.63 -16.78
C SER A 364 22.86 6.45 -16.05
N LEU A 365 22.19 7.55 -15.70
CA LEU A 365 20.80 7.55 -15.22
C LEU A 365 19.76 7.40 -16.36
N GLY A 366 20.22 7.17 -17.59
CA GLY A 366 19.38 6.96 -18.77
C GLY A 366 18.86 8.25 -19.41
N ASN A 367 19.51 9.40 -19.15
CA ASN A 367 19.12 10.66 -19.77
C ASN A 367 19.82 10.89 -21.12
N LYS A 368 19.06 11.34 -22.11
CA LYS A 368 19.61 11.97 -23.32
C LYS A 368 19.98 13.41 -22.96
N ILE A 369 21.15 13.89 -23.40
CA ILE A 369 21.57 15.27 -23.20
C ILE A 369 21.81 15.90 -24.56
N LEU A 370 21.05 16.95 -24.87
CA LEU A 370 21.29 17.86 -25.98
C LEU A 370 21.81 19.18 -25.42
N ARG A 371 22.83 19.73 -26.07
CA ARG A 371 23.42 21.02 -25.70
C ARG A 371 23.23 21.94 -26.89
N PHE A 372 22.67 23.12 -26.65
CA PHE A 372 22.56 24.17 -27.65
C PHE A 372 23.36 25.38 -27.21
N ASN A 373 24.05 26.00 -28.15
CA ASN A 373 24.66 27.30 -27.90
C ASN A 373 23.55 28.35 -27.85
N ASN A 374 23.63 29.30 -26.93
CA ASN A 374 22.72 30.45 -26.86
C ASN A 374 22.54 31.14 -28.22
N ALA A 375 23.59 31.32 -29.02
CA ALA A 375 23.49 31.93 -30.36
C ALA A 375 22.61 31.11 -31.32
N GLU A 376 22.73 29.77 -31.30
CA GLU A 376 21.95 28.87 -32.15
C GLU A 376 20.45 28.95 -31.84
N LEU A 377 20.08 29.14 -30.57
CA LEU A 377 18.69 29.30 -30.17
C LEU A 377 18.06 30.58 -30.71
N PHE A 378 18.81 31.69 -30.77
CA PHE A 378 18.32 32.98 -31.26
C PHE A 378 18.33 33.07 -32.79
N GLU A 379 19.35 32.50 -33.44
CA GLU A 379 19.53 32.62 -34.89
C GLU A 379 18.78 31.54 -35.68
N ASN A 380 18.57 30.35 -35.10
CA ASN A 380 17.95 29.23 -35.81
C ASN A 380 17.11 28.32 -34.88
N THR A 381 16.09 28.91 -34.25
CA THR A 381 15.17 28.20 -33.35
C THR A 381 14.49 26.98 -34.01
N GLU A 382 14.20 27.06 -35.31
CA GLU A 382 13.55 25.96 -36.04
C GLU A 382 14.46 24.72 -36.14
N ASN A 383 15.77 24.91 -36.33
CA ASN A 383 16.73 23.81 -36.30
C ASN A 383 16.85 23.18 -34.91
N VAL A 384 16.86 24.00 -33.85
CA VAL A 384 16.87 23.51 -32.46
C VAL A 384 15.65 22.61 -32.21
N LEU A 385 14.46 23.03 -32.62
CA LEU A 385 13.25 22.22 -32.50
C LEU A 385 13.33 20.95 -33.34
N LYS A 386 13.80 21.01 -34.60
CA LYS A 386 14.01 19.83 -35.45
C LYS A 386 14.99 18.84 -34.85
N VAL A 387 16.07 19.30 -34.21
CA VAL A 387 17.05 18.42 -33.54
C VAL A 387 16.41 17.74 -32.32
N ILE A 388 15.61 18.48 -31.54
CA ILE A 388 14.85 17.91 -30.43
C ILE A 388 13.85 16.88 -30.96
N GLU A 389 13.04 17.22 -31.95
CA GLU A 389 12.06 16.33 -32.58
C GLU A 389 12.73 15.08 -33.15
N LYS A 390 13.86 15.23 -33.85
CA LYS A 390 14.64 14.10 -34.40
C LYS A 390 15.21 13.22 -33.29
N SER A 391 15.65 13.80 -32.17
CA SER A 391 16.12 13.03 -31.00
C SER A 391 15.00 12.24 -30.30
N LEU A 392 13.75 12.63 -30.56
CA LEU A 392 12.51 12.03 -30.09
C LEU A 392 11.83 11.15 -31.16
N SER A 393 12.27 11.21 -32.42
CA SER A 393 11.74 10.47 -33.57
C SER A 393 12.38 9.08 -33.71
N PRO A 394 11.61 8.00 -33.91
CA PRO A 394 12.15 6.65 -34.03
C PRO A 394 12.59 6.35 -35.47
N THR A 395 13.64 7.00 -35.98
CA THR A 395 14.30 6.59 -37.24
C THR A 395 15.81 6.73 -37.17
N GLY A 396 16.39 5.75 -36.49
CA GLY A 396 17.76 5.26 -36.63
C GLY A 396 17.70 3.78 -36.28
N ARG A 397 16.96 2.99 -37.07
CA ARG A 397 16.94 1.53 -36.96
C ARG A 397 18.25 1.03 -37.54
N ASP A 398 19.19 0.69 -36.67
CA ASP A 398 20.04 -0.49 -36.79
C ASP A 398 20.58 -0.84 -35.40
N GLY A 399 20.21 -2.02 -34.90
CA GLY A 399 20.57 -2.52 -33.57
C GLY A 399 19.42 -2.43 -32.55
N ARG A 400 18.66 -3.52 -32.41
CA ARG A 400 17.58 -3.69 -31.42
C ARG A 400 18.12 -3.63 -29.99
N GLU A 401 17.55 -2.78 -29.14
CA GLU A 401 17.41 -3.04 -27.68
C GLU A 401 16.14 -2.33 -27.17
N GLY A 402 15.02 -3.07 -27.14
CA GLY A 402 13.76 -2.62 -26.55
C GLY A 402 13.85 -2.67 -25.03
N GLY A 403 13.80 -1.50 -24.37
CA GLY A 403 13.66 -1.45 -22.92
C GLY A 403 12.32 -2.04 -22.50
N ILE A 404 12.35 -3.11 -21.72
CA ILE A 404 11.14 -3.73 -21.18
C ILE A 404 10.68 -2.87 -20.00
N THR A 405 9.46 -2.34 -20.07
CA THR A 405 8.82 -1.76 -18.88
C THR A 405 8.37 -2.93 -18.02
N THR A 406 9.15 -3.24 -16.98
CA THR A 406 8.82 -4.29 -16.03
C THR A 406 7.95 -3.69 -14.94
N VAL A 407 6.69 -4.10 -14.89
CA VAL A 407 5.82 -3.80 -13.74
C VAL A 407 6.22 -4.75 -12.61
N THR A 408 6.72 -4.21 -11.51
CA THR A 408 7.03 -4.98 -10.30
C THR A 408 5.84 -4.90 -9.35
N THR A 409 5.22 -6.05 -9.07
CA THR A 409 4.19 -6.18 -8.03
C THR A 409 4.82 -6.60 -6.70
N ILE A 410 4.50 -5.89 -5.63
CA ILE A 410 4.97 -6.19 -4.26
C ILE A 410 3.75 -6.42 -3.37
N LYS A 411 3.59 -7.65 -2.85
CA LYS A 411 2.61 -7.94 -1.81
C LYS A 411 3.10 -7.44 -0.45
N LYS A 412 2.29 -6.67 0.27
CA LYS A 412 2.58 -6.16 1.62
C LYS A 412 1.53 -6.67 2.60
N LEU A 413 1.99 -7.11 3.76
CA LEU A 413 1.17 -7.46 4.91
C LEU A 413 1.26 -6.34 5.95
N ALA A 414 0.14 -5.96 6.55
CA ALA A 414 0.14 -4.99 7.64
C ALA A 414 0.94 -5.52 8.84
N SER A 415 1.67 -4.62 9.48
CA SER A 415 2.34 -4.92 10.75
C SER A 415 1.36 -4.86 11.92
N TYR A 416 1.76 -5.49 13.03
CA TYR A 416 0.99 -5.56 14.28
C TYR A 416 0.35 -4.21 14.68
N HIS A 417 1.12 -3.12 14.72
CA HIS A 417 0.59 -1.82 15.16
C HIS A 417 -0.41 -1.24 14.16
N GLN A 418 -0.21 -1.47 12.85
CA GLN A 418 -1.14 -1.01 11.83
C GLN A 418 -2.49 -1.73 11.95
N TYR A 419 -2.49 -3.05 12.17
CA TYR A 419 -3.72 -3.83 12.35
C TYR A 419 -4.59 -3.28 13.49
N TYR A 420 -4.03 -3.16 14.68
CA TYR A 420 -4.78 -2.70 15.85
C TYR A 420 -5.17 -1.22 15.77
N ALA A 421 -4.26 -0.34 15.32
CA ALA A 421 -4.55 1.09 15.18
C ALA A 421 -5.68 1.35 14.19
N VAL A 422 -5.68 0.66 13.04
CA VAL A 422 -6.73 0.79 12.02
C VAL A 422 -8.06 0.28 12.54
N ASN A 423 -8.09 -0.88 13.20
CA ASN A 423 -9.33 -1.42 13.77
C ASN A 423 -9.93 -0.49 14.83
N LYS A 424 -9.09 0.11 15.68
CA LYS A 424 -9.53 1.14 16.64
C LYS A 424 -10.02 2.41 15.97
N ALA A 425 -9.37 2.85 14.89
CA ALA A 425 -9.79 4.01 14.12
C ALA A 425 -11.15 3.79 13.44
N VAL A 426 -11.40 2.59 12.90
CA VAL A 426 -12.70 2.21 12.33
C VAL A 426 -13.78 2.26 13.41
N GLU A 427 -13.57 1.59 14.55
CA GLU A 427 -14.49 1.59 15.69
C GLU A 427 -14.86 3.02 16.14
N SER A 428 -13.85 3.86 16.37
CA SER A 428 -14.05 5.25 16.78
C SER A 428 -14.80 6.07 15.72
N THR A 429 -14.53 5.82 14.44
CA THR A 429 -15.21 6.51 13.32
C THR A 429 -16.68 6.11 13.21
N LEU A 430 -17.01 4.83 13.40
CA LEU A 430 -18.39 4.34 13.38
C LEU A 430 -19.23 4.92 14.54
N ARG A 431 -18.63 5.04 15.73
CA ARG A 431 -19.26 5.73 16.87
C ARG A 431 -19.42 7.23 16.59
N ALA A 432 -18.35 7.91 16.16
CA ALA A 432 -18.33 9.35 15.92
C ALA A 432 -19.30 9.79 14.81
N SER A 433 -19.52 8.95 13.80
CA SER A 433 -20.49 9.19 12.74
C SER A 433 -21.95 8.94 13.18
N GLY A 434 -22.16 8.22 14.28
CA GLY A 434 -23.46 7.77 14.74
C GLY A 434 -24.02 6.58 13.95
N TYR A 435 -23.20 5.94 13.10
CA TYR A 435 -23.63 4.84 12.24
C TYR A 435 -24.14 3.63 13.03
N LEU A 436 -23.47 3.30 14.15
CA LEU A 436 -23.87 2.19 15.04
C LEU A 436 -25.22 2.39 15.74
N VAL A 437 -25.67 3.63 15.92
CA VAL A 437 -26.96 3.93 16.57
C VAL A 437 -28.13 3.63 15.62
N ASN A 438 -27.89 3.71 14.30
CA ASN A 438 -28.92 3.55 13.27
C ASN A 438 -28.98 2.14 12.67
N ASN A 439 -27.94 1.31 12.86
CA ASN A 439 -27.86 -0.04 12.29
C ASN A 439 -27.75 -1.09 13.40
N LYS A 440 -28.85 -1.77 13.73
CA LYS A 440 -28.93 -2.80 14.79
C LYS A 440 -28.23 -4.14 14.44
N ASN A 441 -27.52 -4.22 13.32
CA ASN A 441 -26.82 -5.44 12.91
C ASN A 441 -25.35 -5.45 13.34
N GLY A 442 -25.13 -5.96 14.55
CA GLY A 442 -24.06 -6.93 14.85
C GLY A 442 -22.62 -6.56 14.51
N PHE A 443 -22.09 -5.46 15.06
CA PHE A 443 -20.66 -5.37 15.40
C PHE A 443 -20.54 -5.30 16.93
N LYS A 444 -20.43 -6.47 17.58
CA LYS A 444 -19.98 -6.54 18.97
C LYS A 444 -18.48 -6.75 18.94
N VAL A 445 -17.70 -5.73 19.30
CA VAL A 445 -16.27 -5.89 19.56
C VAL A 445 -15.90 -5.26 20.89
N THR A 446 -15.00 -5.98 21.54
CA THR A 446 -14.47 -5.86 22.89
C THR A 446 -13.32 -4.86 22.96
N GLU A 447 -13.54 -3.80 23.74
CA GLU A 447 -12.57 -3.02 24.54
C GLU A 447 -11.92 -1.73 24.03
N ARG A 448 -11.48 -0.92 24.99
CA ARG A 448 -11.67 0.55 25.02
C ARG A 448 -10.36 1.33 25.40
N PRO A 449 -10.26 2.65 25.13
CA PRO A 449 -9.05 3.49 25.25
C PRO A 449 -8.51 3.74 26.66
N GLU A 450 -9.26 3.33 27.69
CA GLU A 450 -8.90 3.40 29.10
C GLU A 450 -7.55 2.68 29.35
N SER A 451 -7.23 1.71 28.50
CA SER A 451 -5.94 1.01 28.44
C SER A 451 -4.73 1.93 28.20
N TYR A 452 -4.92 3.18 27.77
CA TYR A 452 -3.84 4.16 27.49
C TYR A 452 -3.91 5.43 28.36
N GLY A 453 -4.71 5.46 29.42
CA GLY A 453 -4.85 6.66 30.29
C GLY A 453 -5.54 7.85 29.62
N LEU A 454 -6.26 7.60 28.51
CA LEU A 454 -7.08 8.58 27.79
C LEU A 454 -8.55 8.43 28.20
N THR A 455 -9.32 9.52 28.10
CA THR A 455 -10.76 9.51 28.37
C THR A 455 -11.45 8.54 27.40
N SER A 456 -12.17 7.55 27.93
CA SER A 456 -12.88 6.48 27.20
C SER A 456 -13.66 6.98 25.97
N VAL A 457 -13.67 6.22 24.86
CA VAL A 457 -14.60 6.52 23.75
C VAL A 457 -16.07 6.35 24.17
N ASP A 458 -16.36 5.58 25.23
CA ASP A 458 -17.73 5.38 25.74
C ASP A 458 -18.26 6.62 26.48
N ALA A 459 -17.36 7.45 27.02
CA ALA A 459 -17.73 8.74 27.58
C ALA A 459 -17.94 9.81 26.49
N GLN A 460 -17.59 9.51 25.23
CA GLN A 460 -17.77 10.43 24.11
C GLN A 460 -19.12 10.18 23.43
N PRO A 461 -19.93 11.23 23.22
CA PRO A 461 -21.26 11.06 22.63
C PRO A 461 -21.18 10.44 21.24
N ALA A 462 -22.08 9.49 20.94
CA ALA A 462 -22.24 8.99 19.58
C ALA A 462 -22.70 10.12 18.65
N GLY A 463 -22.18 10.15 17.42
CA GLY A 463 -22.53 11.20 16.45
C GLY A 463 -21.83 12.55 16.68
N ASP A 464 -20.83 12.63 17.56
CA ASP A 464 -20.05 13.84 17.88
C ASP A 464 -19.10 14.32 16.78
N ARG A 465 -18.97 13.56 15.68
CA ARG A 465 -18.13 13.85 14.52
C ARG A 465 -16.62 13.89 14.81
N LYS A 466 -16.18 13.30 15.93
CA LYS A 466 -14.77 13.21 16.34
C LYS A 466 -14.27 11.77 16.24
N GLY A 467 -13.77 11.38 15.07
CA GLY A 467 -13.18 10.06 14.84
C GLY A 467 -11.88 9.82 15.62
N GLY A 468 -11.18 10.88 16.02
CA GLY A 468 -9.99 10.81 16.90
C GLY A 468 -8.68 11.05 16.15
N VAL A 469 -7.57 10.61 16.74
CA VAL A 469 -6.22 10.76 16.17
C VAL A 469 -5.48 9.43 16.25
N VAL A 470 -4.94 8.98 15.12
CA VAL A 470 -4.02 7.86 15.02
C VAL A 470 -2.60 8.41 15.03
N TRP A 471 -1.85 8.07 16.08
CA TRP A 471 -0.45 8.49 16.23
C TRP A 471 0.49 7.35 15.84
N HIS A 472 1.27 7.61 14.80
CA HIS A 472 2.31 6.73 14.27
C HIS A 472 3.65 7.45 14.32
N THR A 473 4.77 6.75 14.52
CA THR A 473 6.08 7.37 14.31
C THR A 473 6.36 7.58 12.82
N GLN A 474 7.22 8.54 12.47
CA GLN A 474 7.59 8.77 11.07
C GLN A 474 8.25 7.51 10.47
N GLY A 475 7.88 7.15 9.24
CA GLY A 475 8.39 5.95 8.56
C GLY A 475 7.73 4.62 8.96
N SER A 476 6.80 4.61 9.93
CA SER A 476 6.11 3.40 10.41
C SER A 476 5.01 2.84 9.49
N GLY A 477 4.83 3.42 8.29
CA GLY A 477 3.77 3.03 7.35
C GLY A 477 2.41 3.70 7.61
N LYS A 478 2.41 4.97 8.03
CA LYS A 478 1.19 5.78 8.25
C LYS A 478 0.27 5.80 7.02
N SER A 479 0.81 6.10 5.83
CA SER A 479 0.05 6.12 4.56
C SER A 479 -0.65 4.79 4.28
N LEU A 480 0.05 3.66 4.50
CA LEU A 480 -0.53 2.33 4.34
C LEU A 480 -1.65 2.06 5.35
N SER A 481 -1.55 2.60 6.56
CA SER A 481 -2.61 2.50 7.58
C SER A 481 -3.86 3.26 7.15
N MET A 482 -3.71 4.40 6.48
CA MET A 482 -4.85 5.12 5.89
C MET A 482 -5.51 4.32 4.77
N VAL A 483 -4.73 3.62 3.94
CA VAL A 483 -5.28 2.71 2.90
C VAL A 483 -6.08 1.59 3.56
N PHE A 484 -5.53 0.90 4.56
CA PHE A 484 -6.24 -0.17 5.27
C PHE A 484 -7.52 0.34 5.95
N PHE A 485 -7.44 1.49 6.62
CA PHE A 485 -8.61 2.15 7.20
C PHE A 485 -9.68 2.45 6.14
N THR A 486 -9.26 3.03 5.01
CA THR A 486 -10.16 3.39 3.92
C THR A 486 -10.83 2.15 3.33
N GLY A 487 -10.07 1.12 2.98
CA GLY A 487 -10.60 -0.13 2.42
C GLY A 487 -11.57 -0.86 3.36
N LYS A 488 -11.37 -0.74 4.68
CA LYS A 488 -12.30 -1.30 5.67
C LYS A 488 -13.55 -0.45 5.83
N ILE A 489 -13.41 0.86 6.00
CA ILE A 489 -14.55 1.75 6.29
C ILE A 489 -15.51 1.85 5.11
N VAL A 490 -15.02 1.75 3.85
CA VAL A 490 -15.91 1.77 2.67
C VAL A 490 -16.87 0.60 2.62
N LEU A 491 -16.50 -0.54 3.24
CA LEU A 491 -17.36 -1.71 3.32
C LEU A 491 -18.32 -1.68 4.50
N VAL A 492 -17.88 -1.08 5.61
CA VAL A 492 -18.69 -1.05 6.84
C VAL A 492 -19.75 0.04 6.80
N MET A 493 -19.52 1.14 6.06
CA MET A 493 -20.42 2.30 6.02
C MET A 493 -21.14 2.48 4.67
N ASP A 494 -21.39 1.39 3.94
CA ASP A 494 -22.13 1.39 2.68
C ASP A 494 -21.60 2.43 1.66
N ASN A 495 -20.27 2.43 1.44
CA ASN A 495 -19.58 3.32 0.52
C ASN A 495 -19.75 4.84 0.86
N PRO A 496 -19.23 5.31 2.01
CA PRO A 496 -19.17 6.74 2.33
C PRO A 496 -18.20 7.46 1.38
N THR A 497 -18.30 8.78 1.31
CA THR A 497 -17.25 9.59 0.67
C THR A 497 -16.08 9.75 1.63
N ILE A 498 -14.87 9.44 1.17
CA ILE A 498 -13.63 9.58 1.92
C ILE A 498 -12.89 10.80 1.36
N LEU A 499 -12.70 11.82 2.20
CA LEU A 499 -11.95 13.02 1.83
C LEU A 499 -10.61 13.01 2.55
N VAL A 500 -9.53 12.78 1.82
CA VAL A 500 -8.17 12.85 2.33
C VAL A 500 -7.63 14.27 2.15
N ILE A 501 -7.25 14.90 3.25
CA ILE A 501 -6.74 16.27 3.27
C ILE A 501 -5.27 16.28 3.65
N THR A 502 -4.45 16.90 2.82
CA THR A 502 -3.01 17.09 3.04
C THR A 502 -2.66 18.58 3.12
N ASP A 503 -1.57 18.91 3.81
CA ASP A 503 -1.09 20.31 3.89
C ASP A 503 -0.27 20.72 2.65
N ARG A 504 0.26 19.78 1.88
CA ARG A 504 1.13 20.11 0.73
C ARG A 504 0.83 19.25 -0.47
N ASN A 505 0.91 19.87 -1.64
CA ASN A 505 0.73 19.20 -2.93
C ASN A 505 1.71 18.02 -3.14
N ASP A 506 2.95 18.09 -2.63
CA ASP A 506 3.93 17.00 -2.78
C ASP A 506 3.67 15.80 -1.84
N LEU A 507 3.09 16.06 -0.67
CA LEU A 507 2.58 15.02 0.24
C LEU A 507 1.28 14.41 -0.31
N ASP A 508 0.46 15.23 -0.98
CA ASP A 508 -0.75 14.81 -1.68
C ASP A 508 -0.42 13.79 -2.76
N ASP A 509 0.55 14.09 -3.64
CA ASP A 509 0.94 13.21 -4.75
C ASP A 509 1.45 11.84 -4.25
N GLN A 510 2.32 11.82 -3.21
CA GLN A 510 2.84 10.56 -2.67
C GLN A 510 1.77 9.70 -1.99
N LEU A 511 0.86 10.35 -1.27
CA LEU A 511 -0.24 9.65 -0.60
C LEU A 511 -1.26 9.16 -1.62
N PHE A 512 -1.56 9.96 -2.64
CA PHE A 512 -2.38 9.60 -3.78
C PHE A 512 -1.81 8.39 -4.51
N ASP A 513 -0.51 8.39 -4.86
CA ASP A 513 0.15 7.26 -5.52
C ASP A 513 0.03 5.97 -4.69
N THR A 514 0.15 6.07 -3.36
CA THR A 514 -0.02 4.93 -2.45
C THR A 514 -1.45 4.36 -2.51
N PHE A 515 -2.46 5.22 -2.57
CA PHE A 515 -3.86 4.83 -2.71
C PHE A 515 -4.16 4.28 -4.10
N ALA A 516 -3.68 4.93 -5.15
CA ALA A 516 -3.86 4.53 -6.54
C ALA A 516 -3.23 3.15 -6.80
N ALA A 517 -2.05 2.89 -6.25
CA ALA A 517 -1.41 1.57 -6.29
C ALA A 517 -2.21 0.50 -5.53
N SER A 518 -3.05 0.89 -4.57
CA SER A 518 -3.84 0.00 -3.70
C SER A 518 -5.33 -0.08 -4.11
N LYS A 519 -5.66 0.24 -5.37
CA LYS A 519 -7.04 0.25 -5.90
C LYS A 519 -7.85 -1.02 -5.58
N GLN A 520 -7.20 -2.18 -5.59
CA GLN A 520 -7.81 -3.46 -5.24
C GLN A 520 -8.51 -3.42 -3.87
N LEU A 521 -7.85 -2.85 -2.86
CA LEU A 521 -8.39 -2.77 -1.51
C LEU A 521 -9.46 -1.66 -1.39
N LEU A 522 -9.29 -0.56 -2.12
CA LEU A 522 -10.21 0.59 -2.10
C LEU A 522 -11.52 0.35 -2.86
N ARG A 523 -11.52 -0.54 -3.85
CA ARG A 523 -12.65 -0.88 -4.75
C ARG A 523 -13.16 0.28 -5.61
N GLN A 524 -12.46 1.40 -5.61
CA GLN A 524 -12.76 2.59 -6.39
C GLN A 524 -11.48 3.35 -6.70
N ASP A 525 -11.52 4.16 -7.75
CA ASP A 525 -10.41 5.03 -8.13
C ASP A 525 -10.34 6.25 -7.22
N PRO A 526 -9.20 6.53 -6.56
CA PRO A 526 -9.00 7.81 -5.90
C PRO A 526 -8.90 8.93 -6.95
N ILE A 527 -9.47 10.10 -6.63
CA ILE A 527 -9.45 11.29 -7.50
C ILE A 527 -8.84 12.45 -6.75
N GLN A 528 -7.92 13.18 -7.38
CA GLN A 528 -7.31 14.38 -6.81
C GLN A 528 -8.06 15.63 -7.29
N ALA A 529 -8.54 16.44 -6.36
CA ALA A 529 -9.25 17.67 -6.66
C ALA A 529 -8.28 18.73 -7.20
N GLU A 530 -8.48 19.13 -8.46
CA GLU A 530 -7.60 20.07 -9.18
C GLU A 530 -7.84 21.53 -8.79
N SER A 531 -9.10 21.88 -8.52
CA SER A 531 -9.54 23.23 -8.18
C SER A 531 -10.57 23.21 -7.05
N ARG A 532 -10.94 24.40 -6.57
CA ARG A 532 -12.00 24.54 -5.57
C ARG A 532 -13.35 24.12 -6.14
N ASP A 533 -13.65 24.46 -7.39
CA ASP A 533 -14.91 24.09 -8.03
C ASP A 533 -14.97 22.60 -8.34
N HIS A 534 -13.86 22.00 -8.79
CA HIS A 534 -13.78 20.55 -8.96
C HIS A 534 -13.99 19.82 -7.62
N LEU A 535 -13.47 20.35 -6.50
CA LEU A 535 -13.76 19.80 -5.18
C LEU A 535 -15.26 19.84 -4.82
N LYS A 536 -15.97 20.93 -5.19
CA LYS A 536 -17.43 21.01 -4.98
C LYS A 536 -18.16 19.95 -5.77
N GLU A 537 -17.80 19.75 -7.03
CA GLU A 537 -18.38 18.73 -7.90
C GLU A 537 -18.16 17.32 -7.33
N LEU A 538 -16.93 17.00 -6.91
CA LEU A 538 -16.59 15.69 -6.35
C LEU A 538 -17.32 15.39 -5.03
N LEU A 539 -17.68 16.42 -4.25
CA LEU A 539 -18.44 16.26 -3.01
C LEU A 539 -19.95 16.30 -3.21
N ASN A 540 -20.43 16.79 -4.36
CA ASN A 540 -21.84 16.85 -4.74
C ASN A 540 -22.32 15.54 -5.40
N VAL A 541 -22.12 14.43 -4.71
CA VAL A 541 -22.57 13.09 -5.12
C VAL A 541 -23.52 12.50 -4.08
N ALA A 542 -24.30 11.48 -4.44
CA ALA A 542 -25.20 10.80 -3.49
C ALA A 542 -24.43 9.99 -2.42
N SER A 543 -23.37 9.29 -2.84
CA SER A 543 -22.52 8.45 -1.98
C SER A 543 -21.21 8.11 -2.68
N GLY A 544 -20.21 7.65 -1.92
CA GLY A 544 -18.95 7.11 -2.45
C GLY A 544 -17.91 8.15 -2.86
N GLY A 545 -16.77 7.66 -3.34
CA GLY A 545 -15.62 8.45 -3.78
C GLY A 545 -14.50 8.48 -2.73
N VAL A 546 -13.26 8.34 -3.20
CA VAL A 546 -12.05 8.67 -2.43
C VAL A 546 -11.44 9.92 -3.06
N VAL A 547 -11.56 11.05 -2.39
CA VAL A 547 -11.18 12.36 -2.90
C VAL A 547 -9.95 12.86 -2.14
N PHE A 548 -8.92 13.25 -2.88
CA PHE A 548 -7.72 13.90 -2.36
C PHE A 548 -7.81 15.40 -2.58
N THR A 549 -7.46 16.17 -1.56
CA THR A 549 -7.38 17.62 -1.69
C THR A 549 -6.35 18.18 -0.73
N THR A 550 -5.90 19.38 -1.04
CA THR A 550 -5.07 20.15 -0.14
C THR A 550 -5.91 21.08 0.73
N ILE A 551 -5.41 21.35 1.94
CA ILE A 551 -6.11 22.18 2.92
C ILE A 551 -6.38 23.61 2.41
N GLN A 552 -5.53 24.13 1.51
CA GLN A 552 -5.65 25.49 0.96
C GLN A 552 -6.92 25.67 0.11
N LYS A 553 -7.50 24.59 -0.44
CA LYS A 553 -8.76 24.67 -1.20
C LYS A 553 -9.97 25.02 -0.31
N PHE A 554 -9.83 24.92 1.01
CA PHE A 554 -10.81 25.37 2.00
C PHE A 554 -10.58 26.81 2.48
N GLN A 555 -9.70 27.60 1.86
CA GLN A 555 -9.56 29.02 2.21
C GLN A 555 -10.67 29.85 1.54
N PRO A 556 -11.47 30.67 2.25
CA PRO A 556 -12.44 31.55 1.62
C PRO A 556 -11.77 32.59 0.70
N GLU A 557 -12.43 32.98 -0.40
CA GLU A 557 -11.94 34.07 -1.29
C GLU A 557 -12.13 35.42 -0.61
N GLU A 558 -13.31 35.62 -0.03
CA GLU A 558 -13.67 36.80 0.75
C GLU A 558 -14.30 36.40 2.08
N GLY A 559 -14.09 37.25 3.10
CA GLY A 559 -14.64 37.03 4.43
C GLY A 559 -14.01 35.87 5.20
N ASN A 560 -14.75 35.40 6.20
CA ASN A 560 -14.27 34.46 7.22
C ASN A 560 -15.15 33.22 7.37
N VAL A 561 -16.04 32.98 6.41
CA VAL A 561 -16.94 31.82 6.40
C VAL A 561 -16.75 31.12 5.06
N TYR A 562 -16.53 29.81 5.10
CA TYR A 562 -16.46 29.03 3.87
C TYR A 562 -17.85 28.50 3.52
N PRO A 563 -18.29 28.55 2.25
CA PRO A 563 -19.61 28.05 1.87
C PRO A 563 -19.76 26.55 2.16
N LYS A 564 -20.93 26.15 2.65
CA LYS A 564 -21.27 24.74 2.84
C LYS A 564 -21.17 24.00 1.50
N LEU A 565 -20.33 22.97 1.43
CA LEU A 565 -20.16 22.13 0.25
C LEU A 565 -21.06 20.90 0.29
N SER A 566 -21.30 20.34 1.47
CA SER A 566 -22.20 19.22 1.66
C SER A 566 -22.72 19.17 3.09
N ASP A 567 -23.98 18.82 3.30
CA ASP A 567 -24.54 18.50 4.62
C ASP A 567 -24.65 17.00 4.89
N ARG A 568 -24.11 16.17 3.98
CA ARG A 568 -24.14 14.71 4.11
C ARG A 568 -23.41 14.25 5.38
N ARG A 569 -24.00 13.25 6.05
CA ARG A 569 -23.43 12.59 7.24
C ARG A 569 -22.47 11.44 6.90
N ASN A 570 -22.57 10.90 5.68
CA ASN A 570 -21.73 9.80 5.17
C ASN A 570 -20.46 10.33 4.47
N ILE A 571 -19.80 11.31 5.09
CA ILE A 571 -18.50 11.84 4.66
C ILE A 571 -17.49 11.65 5.81
N ILE A 572 -16.34 11.07 5.49
CA ILE A 572 -15.24 10.84 6.44
C ILE A 572 -14.03 11.62 5.96
N VAL A 573 -13.56 12.53 6.80
CA VAL A 573 -12.38 13.35 6.53
C VAL A 573 -11.17 12.71 7.20
N ILE A 574 -10.15 12.37 6.42
CA ILE A 574 -8.84 11.91 6.90
C ILE A 574 -7.86 13.07 6.74
N ALA A 575 -7.38 13.64 7.84
CA ALA A 575 -6.37 14.69 7.81
C ALA A 575 -4.98 14.09 8.03
N ASP A 576 -4.08 14.26 7.05
CA ASP A 576 -2.68 13.91 7.21
C ASP A 576 -1.90 15.06 7.87
N GLU A 577 -0.96 14.72 8.76
CA GLU A 577 -0.15 15.68 9.53
C GLU A 577 -1.03 16.69 10.28
N ALA A 578 -1.95 16.18 11.10
CA ALA A 578 -2.85 17.00 11.92
C ALA A 578 -2.06 17.84 12.98
N HIS A 579 -1.59 19.03 12.60
CA HIS A 579 -0.85 19.98 13.45
C HIS A 579 -1.71 21.14 13.97
N ARG A 580 -1.54 21.53 15.25
CA ARG A 580 -2.35 22.59 15.91
C ARG A 580 -2.29 23.96 15.22
N THR A 581 -1.16 24.27 14.57
CA THR A 581 -0.88 25.60 14.00
C THR A 581 -1.66 25.88 12.71
N GLN A 582 -2.12 24.85 12.01
CA GLN A 582 -2.93 24.94 10.79
C GLN A 582 -4.41 24.61 10.99
N TYR A 583 -4.71 23.76 11.98
CA TYR A 583 -6.06 23.28 12.30
C TYR A 583 -6.69 23.96 13.54
N GLY A 584 -6.15 25.10 13.99
CA GLY A 584 -6.68 25.83 15.14
C GLY A 584 -7.99 26.56 14.84
N PHE A 585 -8.98 26.45 15.73
CA PHE A 585 -10.24 27.22 15.67
C PHE A 585 -10.10 28.68 16.13
N LYS A 586 -8.93 29.07 16.64
CA LYS A 586 -8.70 30.42 17.18
C LYS A 586 -8.54 31.43 16.04
N ALA A 587 -9.26 32.54 16.16
CA ALA A 587 -9.07 33.73 15.34
C ALA A 587 -7.65 34.28 15.50
N LYS A 588 -7.00 34.60 14.38
CA LYS A 588 -5.77 35.39 14.32
C LYS A 588 -6.09 36.70 13.62
N THR A 589 -5.59 37.81 14.16
CA THR A 589 -5.69 39.11 13.51
C THR A 589 -4.48 39.28 12.61
N ILE A 590 -4.69 39.50 11.32
CA ILE A 590 -3.64 39.82 10.35
C ILE A 590 -3.92 41.18 9.73
N ASP A 591 -2.85 41.88 9.36
CA ASP A 591 -2.97 43.17 8.70
C ASP A 591 -3.57 42.99 7.29
N ALA A 592 -4.64 43.71 7.02
CA ALA A 592 -5.17 43.88 5.67
C ALA A 592 -4.28 44.90 4.95
N LYS A 593 -3.76 44.53 3.78
CA LYS A 593 -2.86 45.37 2.99
C LYS A 593 -3.50 45.75 1.67
N ASP A 594 -3.27 46.97 1.20
CA ASP A 594 -3.62 47.40 -0.17
C ASP A 594 -2.67 46.76 -1.21
N GLU A 595 -2.93 47.06 -2.49
CA GLU A 595 -2.11 46.58 -3.61
C GLU A 595 -0.66 47.09 -3.56
N GLN A 596 -0.40 48.17 -2.81
CA GLN A 596 0.92 48.76 -2.58
C GLN A 596 1.60 48.21 -1.31
N GLY A 597 0.94 47.32 -0.55
CA GLY A 597 1.46 46.68 0.64
C GLY A 597 1.31 47.48 1.94
N ASN A 598 0.62 48.62 1.93
CA ASN A 598 0.34 49.41 3.12
C ASN A 598 -0.77 48.77 3.94
N VAL A 599 -0.64 48.81 5.27
CA VAL A 599 -1.66 48.28 6.17
C VAL A 599 -2.87 49.23 6.17
N ILE A 600 -3.97 48.79 5.54
CA ILE A 600 -5.24 49.53 5.46
C ILE A 600 -6.25 49.10 6.52
N GLY A 601 -5.93 48.09 7.32
CA GLY A 601 -6.78 47.65 8.41
C GLY A 601 -6.31 46.34 9.04
N LYS A 602 -7.16 45.77 9.91
CA LYS A 602 -6.94 44.45 10.51
C LYS A 602 -8.08 43.54 10.12
N LYS A 603 -7.77 42.37 9.57
CA LYS A 603 -8.74 41.30 9.31
C LYS A 603 -8.53 40.14 10.27
N ILE A 604 -9.62 39.62 10.79
CA ILE A 604 -9.61 38.35 11.53
C ILE A 604 -9.53 37.23 10.50
N VAL A 605 -8.72 36.20 10.73
CA VAL A 605 -8.64 34.98 9.92
C VAL A 605 -8.62 33.77 10.85
N TYR A 606 -9.37 32.73 10.51
CA TYR A 606 -9.41 31.48 11.26
C TYR A 606 -8.44 30.44 10.68
N GLY A 607 -8.07 29.43 11.47
CA GLY A 607 -7.34 28.28 10.95
C GLY A 607 -8.24 27.40 10.06
N PHE A 608 -7.61 26.60 9.20
CA PHE A 608 -8.30 25.87 8.14
C PHE A 608 -9.33 24.86 8.66
N ALA A 609 -9.14 24.30 9.85
CA ALA A 609 -10.13 23.40 10.45
C ALA A 609 -11.51 24.05 10.61
N LYS A 610 -11.57 25.36 10.87
CA LYS A 610 -12.83 26.10 10.93
C LYS A 610 -13.52 26.08 9.57
N TYR A 611 -12.79 26.39 8.51
CA TYR A 611 -13.35 26.41 7.15
C TYR A 611 -13.73 25.02 6.64
N THR A 612 -12.94 23.98 6.93
CA THR A 612 -13.32 22.61 6.58
C THR A 612 -14.58 22.17 7.33
N ARG A 613 -14.80 22.65 8.57
CA ARG A 613 -16.02 22.38 9.34
C ARG A 613 -17.22 23.19 8.84
N ASP A 614 -17.02 24.42 8.39
CA ASP A 614 -18.08 25.19 7.71
C ASP A 614 -18.51 24.50 6.40
N ALA A 615 -17.54 24.00 5.64
CA ALA A 615 -17.76 23.31 4.37
C ALA A 615 -18.51 21.98 4.54
N LEU A 616 -18.17 21.22 5.59
CA LEU A 616 -18.61 19.84 5.82
C LEU A 616 -19.08 19.64 7.27
N PRO A 617 -20.14 20.34 7.71
CA PRO A 617 -20.54 20.41 9.12
C PRO A 617 -20.91 19.06 9.75
N ASN A 618 -21.35 18.10 8.92
CA ASN A 618 -21.82 16.79 9.35
C ASN A 618 -20.83 15.64 9.08
N ALA A 619 -19.64 15.95 8.55
CA ALA A 619 -18.61 14.94 8.29
C ALA A 619 -17.93 14.46 9.58
N THR A 620 -17.39 13.24 9.57
CA THR A 620 -16.62 12.67 10.69
C THR A 620 -15.13 12.84 10.43
N TYR A 621 -14.38 13.35 11.42
CA TYR A 621 -12.97 13.72 11.21
C TYR A 621 -12.02 12.80 11.97
N LEU A 622 -11.05 12.24 11.26
CA LEU A 622 -9.98 11.39 11.77
C LEU A 622 -8.62 11.99 11.37
N GLY A 623 -7.72 12.18 12.33
CA GLY A 623 -6.37 12.67 12.06
C GLY A 623 -5.33 11.55 12.09
N PHE A 624 -4.34 11.61 11.22
CA PHE A 624 -3.12 10.79 11.32
C PHE A 624 -1.91 11.71 11.50
N THR A 625 -1.05 11.42 12.47
CA THR A 625 0.09 12.29 12.78
C THR A 625 1.34 11.52 13.18
N GLY A 626 2.51 12.08 12.78
CA GLY A 626 3.85 11.68 13.21
C GLY A 626 4.20 12.15 14.63
N THR A 627 3.61 13.29 15.02
CA THR A 627 3.99 14.08 16.20
C THR A 627 2.72 14.51 16.94
N PRO A 628 2.32 13.81 18.01
CA PRO A 628 1.14 14.16 18.77
C PRO A 628 1.42 15.44 19.55
N ILE A 629 0.38 16.24 19.74
CA ILE A 629 0.49 17.50 20.48
C ILE A 629 0.46 17.18 21.98
N GLU A 630 1.50 17.55 22.73
CA GLU A 630 1.51 17.46 24.19
C GLU A 630 0.46 18.40 24.82
N LYS A 631 -0.21 17.95 25.88
CA LYS A 631 -1.19 18.74 26.66
C LYS A 631 -0.60 20.00 27.30
N ASN A 632 0.72 20.13 27.44
CA ASN A 632 1.38 21.08 28.35
C ASN A 632 2.12 22.26 27.70
N ARG A 633 1.95 22.50 26.39
CA ARG A 633 2.37 23.77 25.76
C ARG A 633 1.13 24.51 25.27
N CYS A 634 0.45 25.15 26.22
CA CYS A 634 -0.71 26.01 25.99
C CYS A 634 -0.30 27.47 25.99
#